data_AF-A0A3B9KKL4-F1
#
_entry.id   AF-A0A3B9KKL4-F1
#
_cell.length_a   1.000
_cell.length_b   1.000
_cell.length_c   1.000
_cell.angle_alpha   90.00
_cell.angle_beta   90.00
_cell.angle_gamma   90.00
#
_symmetry.space_group_name_H-M   'P 1'
#
loop_
_entity.id
_entity.type
_entity.pdbx_description
1 polymer ?
#
loop_
_entity_poly.entity_id
_entity_poly.type
_entity_poly.pdbx_seq_one_letter_code
_entity_poly.pdbx_strand_id
1 'polypeptide(L)'
;MNKKTLLIVFGIFFILKGIISLTGAGSLISQSTANGFAMLLLGGMGIYISQKRENVLGRSLVIYGAFLIWSGVSALIPNLALGYEPVWLAAIEIVLGLVGIIFGVKPQPAA
;
A
#
# COMPACT_ATOMS: atom_id res chain seq x y z
N MET A 1 1.90 15.01 8.91
CA MET A 1 0.75 14.11 8.63
C MET A 1 0.59 13.14 9.80
N ASN A 2 -0.63 12.82 10.23
CA ASN A 2 -0.86 11.89 11.35
C ASN A 2 -1.05 10.45 10.85
N LYS A 3 -0.97 9.45 11.75
CA LYS A 3 -1.05 8.02 11.40
C LYS A 3 -2.37 7.64 10.72
N LYS A 4 -3.48 8.28 11.12
CA LYS A 4 -4.80 8.06 10.53
C LYS A 4 -4.86 8.49 9.07
N THR A 5 -4.41 9.71 8.78
CA THR A 5 -4.36 10.25 7.42
C THR A 5 -3.48 9.37 6.52
N LEU A 6 -2.35 8.90 7.02
CA LEU A 6 -1.45 8.03 6.23
C LEU A 6 -2.11 6.68 5.88
N LEU A 7 -2.83 6.06 6.81
CA LEU A 7 -3.59 4.83 6.53
C LEU A 7 -4.72 5.05 5.52
N ILE A 8 -5.38 6.21 5.56
CA ILE A 8 -6.39 6.58 4.55
C ILE A 8 -5.73 6.73 3.18
N VAL A 9 -4.57 7.38 3.10
CA VAL A 9 -3.81 7.54 1.85
C VAL A 9 -3.40 6.17 1.29
N PHE A 10 -2.86 5.27 2.12
CA PHE A 10 -2.55 3.90 1.69
C PHE A 10 -3.80 3.15 1.24
N GLY A 11 -4.91 3.32 1.97
CA GLY A 11 -6.19 2.73 1.63
C GLY A 11 -6.66 3.14 0.23
N ILE A 12 -6.65 4.43 -0.05
CA ILE A 12 -7.02 4.99 -1.36
C ILE A 12 -6.07 4.50 -2.45
N PHE A 13 -4.75 4.49 -2.18
CA PHE A 13 -3.75 4.01 -3.13
C PHE A 13 -4.03 2.56 -3.57
N PHE A 14 -4.30 1.66 -2.62
CA PHE A 14 -4.63 0.28 -2.92
C PHE A 14 -5.98 0.13 -3.63
N ILE A 15 -6.99 0.92 -3.28
CA ILE A 15 -8.27 0.93 -4.01
C ILE A 15 -8.04 1.31 -5.48
N LEU A 16 -7.28 2.37 -5.73
CA LEU A 16 -6.99 2.82 -7.09
C LEU A 16 -6.24 1.75 -7.89
N LYS A 17 -5.20 1.13 -7.32
CA LYS A 17 -4.51 0.00 -7.97
C LYS A 17 -5.46 -1.18 -8.24
N GLY A 18 -6.33 -1.50 -7.29
CA GLY A 18 -7.33 -2.56 -7.44
C GLY A 18 -8.29 -2.29 -8.59
N ILE A 19 -8.84 -1.06 -8.68
CA ILE A 19 -9.71 -0.65 -9.79
C ILE A 19 -8.97 -0.74 -11.13
N ILE A 20 -7.75 -0.21 -11.21
CA ILE A 20 -6.93 -0.25 -12.43
C ILE A 20 -6.67 -1.70 -12.86
N SER A 21 -6.31 -2.57 -11.92
CA SER A 21 -6.08 -4.00 -12.19
C SER A 21 -7.33 -4.72 -12.67
N LEU A 22 -8.52 -4.38 -12.17
CA LEU A 22 -9.79 -5.02 -12.55
C LEU A 22 -10.35 -4.51 -13.88
N THR A 23 -10.16 -3.23 -14.17
CA THR A 23 -10.70 -2.58 -15.38
C THR A 23 -9.76 -2.69 -16.57
N GLY A 24 -8.49 -3.03 -16.36
CA GLY A 24 -7.46 -2.97 -17.38
C GLY A 24 -7.19 -1.54 -17.88
N ALA A 25 -7.69 -0.53 -17.16
CA ALA A 25 -7.59 0.87 -17.55
C ALA A 25 -6.13 1.30 -17.63
N GLY A 26 -5.63 1.46 -18.86
CA GLY A 26 -4.38 2.14 -19.18
C GLY A 26 -3.18 1.28 -19.59
N SER A 27 -3.26 -0.05 -19.70
CA SER A 27 -2.07 -0.93 -19.89
C SER A 27 -0.96 -0.76 -18.84
N LEU A 28 -1.21 0.07 -17.82
CA LEU A 28 -0.23 0.54 -16.84
C LEU A 28 0.10 -0.55 -15.84
N ILE A 29 -0.86 -1.41 -15.51
CA ILE A 29 -0.66 -2.51 -14.56
C ILE A 29 -1.39 -3.72 -15.13
N SER A 30 -0.68 -4.81 -15.37
CA SER A 30 -1.27 -6.09 -15.79
C SER A 30 -1.06 -7.10 -14.69
N GLN A 31 -2.11 -7.35 -13.89
CA GLN A 31 -2.13 -8.30 -12.78
C GLN A 31 -3.44 -9.10 -12.81
N SER A 32 -3.48 -10.22 -12.10
CA SER A 32 -4.67 -11.08 -12.09
C SER A 32 -5.88 -10.38 -11.47
N THR A 33 -7.09 -10.75 -11.89
CA THR A 33 -8.35 -10.25 -11.31
C THR A 33 -8.40 -10.49 -9.80
N ALA A 34 -7.88 -11.63 -9.33
CA ALA A 34 -7.79 -11.96 -7.91
C ALA A 34 -6.93 -10.94 -7.14
N ASN A 35 -5.81 -10.51 -7.71
CA ASN A 35 -4.98 -9.48 -7.12
C ASN A 35 -5.68 -8.11 -7.08
N GLY A 36 -6.43 -7.76 -8.13
CA GLY A 36 -7.25 -6.55 -8.14
C GLY A 36 -8.27 -6.51 -6.98
N PHE A 37 -8.97 -7.62 -6.74
CA PHE A 37 -9.86 -7.74 -5.58
C PHE A 37 -9.11 -7.70 -4.23
N ALA A 38 -7.95 -8.35 -4.13
CA ALA A 38 -7.14 -8.31 -2.92
C ALA A 38 -6.69 -6.87 -2.58
N MET A 39 -6.32 -6.08 -3.60
CA MET A 39 -5.97 -4.66 -3.43
C MET A 39 -7.17 -3.82 -2.98
N LEU A 40 -8.37 -4.07 -3.51
CA LEU A 40 -9.58 -3.40 -3.01
C LEU A 40 -9.84 -3.71 -1.53
N LEU A 41 -9.70 -4.98 -1.14
CA LEU A 41 -9.89 -5.41 0.25
C LEU A 41 -8.83 -4.80 1.18
N LEU A 42 -7.56 -4.82 0.78
CA LEU A 42 -6.48 -4.15 1.51
C LEU A 42 -6.76 -2.66 1.64
N GLY A 43 -7.19 -2.01 0.56
CA GLY A 43 -7.48 -0.58 0.58
C GLY A 43 -8.64 -0.23 1.52
N GLY A 44 -9.74 -0.97 1.45
CA GLY A 44 -10.87 -0.83 2.37
C GLY A 44 -10.50 -1.10 3.83
N MET A 45 -9.64 -2.11 4.07
CA MET A 45 -9.17 -2.46 5.40
C MET A 45 -8.27 -1.36 5.98
N GLY A 46 -7.42 -0.71 5.15
CA GLY A 46 -6.61 0.43 5.57
C GLY A 46 -7.46 1.60 6.06
N ILE A 47 -8.54 1.91 5.34
CA ILE A 47 -9.52 2.94 5.74
C ILE A 47 -10.25 2.53 7.02
N TYR A 48 -10.70 1.27 7.14
CA TYR A 48 -11.37 0.78 8.35
C TYR A 48 -10.44 0.85 9.58
N ILE A 49 -9.19 0.39 9.44
CA ILE A 49 -8.19 0.42 10.51
C ILE A 49 -7.88 1.85 10.93
N SER A 50 -7.93 2.83 10.03
CA SER A 50 -7.67 4.24 10.36
C SER A 50 -8.57 4.79 11.48
N GLN A 51 -9.73 4.17 11.72
CA GLN A 51 -10.68 4.51 12.77
C GLN A 51 -10.43 3.79 14.12
N LYS A 52 -9.43 2.90 14.18
CA LYS A 52 -9.08 2.14 15.40
C LYS A 52 -8.15 2.95 16.31
N ARG A 53 -7.85 2.36 17.48
CA ARG A 53 -6.94 2.92 18.48
C ARG A 53 -5.51 3.06 17.93
N GLU A 54 -4.79 4.07 18.42
CA GLU A 54 -3.42 4.46 18.01
C GLU A 54 -2.41 3.29 17.96
N ASN A 55 -2.45 2.40 18.95
CA ASN A 55 -1.55 1.24 18.99
C ASN A 55 -1.74 0.31 17.78
N VAL A 56 -2.96 0.21 17.27
CA VAL A 56 -3.27 -0.56 16.06
C VAL A 56 -2.78 0.19 14.82
N LEU A 57 -2.96 1.52 14.79
CA LEU A 57 -2.54 2.35 13.65
C LEU A 57 -1.03 2.23 13.37
N GLY A 58 -0.20 2.31 14.43
CA GLY A 58 1.25 2.20 14.29
C GLY A 58 1.67 0.85 13.72
N ARG A 59 1.16 -0.25 14.28
CA ARG A 59 1.45 -1.61 13.82
C ARG A 59 0.97 -1.84 12.39
N SER A 60 -0.23 -1.40 12.06
CA SER A 60 -0.79 -1.53 10.72
C SER A 60 0.01 -0.74 9.69
N LEU A 61 0.48 0.46 10.02
CA LEU A 61 1.35 1.23 9.13
C LEU A 61 2.67 0.52 8.83
N VAL A 62 3.27 -0.18 9.80
CA VAL A 62 4.45 -1.00 9.56
C VAL A 62 4.13 -2.17 8.62
N ILE A 63 3.01 -2.86 8.83
CA ILE A 63 2.59 -3.99 7.98
C ILE A 63 2.33 -3.52 6.54
N TYR A 64 1.55 -2.46 6.38
CA TYR A 64 1.28 -1.88 5.05
C TYR A 64 2.56 -1.37 4.40
N GLY A 65 3.45 -0.76 5.19
CA GLY A 65 4.71 -0.25 4.69
C GLY A 65 5.63 -1.37 4.20
N ALA A 66 5.75 -2.44 4.95
CA ALA A 66 6.52 -3.62 4.56
C ALA A 66 5.93 -4.28 3.29
N PHE A 67 4.60 -4.38 3.20
CA PHE A 67 3.92 -4.92 2.02
C PHE A 67 4.16 -4.05 0.77
N LEU A 68 4.10 -2.72 0.89
CA LEU A 68 4.39 -1.80 -0.21
C LEU A 68 5.84 -1.92 -0.70
N ILE A 69 6.81 -2.01 0.23
CA ILE A 69 8.22 -2.23 -0.13
C ILE A 69 8.37 -3.56 -0.86
N TRP A 70 7.78 -4.64 -0.33
CA TRP A 70 7.83 -5.95 -0.96
C TRP A 70 7.24 -5.92 -2.38
N SER A 71 6.06 -5.31 -2.54
CA SER A 71 5.39 -5.13 -3.83
C SER A 71 6.29 -4.39 -4.82
N GLY A 72 6.79 -3.21 -4.45
CA GLY A 72 7.64 -2.41 -5.32
C GLY A 72 8.98 -3.08 -5.66
N VAL A 73 9.63 -3.73 -4.69
CA VAL A 73 10.87 -4.48 -4.95
C VAL A 73 10.61 -5.67 -5.88
N SER A 74 9.51 -6.41 -5.68
CA SER A 74 9.16 -7.55 -6.53
C SER A 74 8.90 -7.14 -7.99
N ALA A 75 8.30 -5.96 -8.21
CA ALA A 75 8.08 -5.40 -9.55
C ALA A 75 9.39 -5.04 -10.27
N LEU A 76 10.49 -4.79 -9.54
CA LEU A 76 11.80 -4.48 -10.12
C LEU A 76 12.62 -5.73 -10.45
N ILE A 77 12.21 -6.92 -10.01
CA ILE A 77 12.90 -8.18 -10.25
C ILE A 77 12.15 -8.98 -11.33
N PRO A 78 12.68 -9.10 -12.56
CA PRO A 78 11.95 -9.69 -13.69
C PRO A 78 11.43 -11.11 -13.44
N ASN A 79 12.17 -11.93 -12.69
CA ASN A 79 11.80 -13.32 -12.39
C ASN A 79 10.79 -13.46 -11.23
N LEU A 80 10.49 -12.38 -10.52
CA LEU A 80 9.49 -12.34 -9.43
C LEU A 80 8.28 -11.48 -9.79
N ALA A 81 8.30 -10.83 -10.95
CA ALA A 81 7.22 -9.98 -11.40
C ALA A 81 5.92 -10.79 -11.55
N LEU A 82 5.01 -10.64 -10.59
CA LEU A 82 3.67 -11.28 -10.59
C LEU A 82 2.68 -10.59 -11.55
N GLY A 83 3.22 -9.80 -12.48
CA GLY A 83 2.50 -8.94 -13.40
C GLY A 83 3.40 -7.82 -13.92
N TYR A 84 2.90 -7.06 -14.89
CA TYR A 84 3.59 -5.87 -15.39
C TYR A 84 3.25 -4.67 -14.53
N GLU A 85 4.27 -3.96 -14.06
CA GLU A 85 4.15 -2.67 -13.37
C GLU A 85 5.32 -1.75 -13.79
N PRO A 86 5.06 -0.47 -14.11
CA PRO A 86 6.11 0.44 -14.51
C PRO A 86 7.02 0.80 -13.34
N VAL A 87 8.32 0.93 -13.64
CA VAL A 87 9.39 1.20 -12.67
C VAL A 87 9.11 2.42 -11.79
N TRP A 88 8.50 3.47 -12.34
CA TRP A 88 8.17 4.67 -11.57
C TRP A 88 7.11 4.41 -10.50
N LEU A 89 6.15 3.50 -10.77
CA LEU A 89 5.14 3.13 -9.80
C LEU A 89 5.77 2.29 -8.69
N ALA A 90 6.61 1.31 -9.06
CA ALA A 90 7.37 0.50 -8.10
C ALA A 90 8.22 1.38 -7.15
N ALA A 91 8.87 2.42 -7.69
CA ALA A 91 9.61 3.39 -6.87
C ALA A 91 8.71 4.15 -5.89
N ILE A 92 7.51 4.57 -6.32
CA ILE A 92 6.52 5.20 -5.44
C ILE A 92 6.09 4.24 -4.32
N GLU A 93 5.87 2.96 -4.62
CA GLU A 93 5.50 1.97 -3.60
C GLU A 93 6.57 1.83 -2.52
N ILE A 94 7.83 1.74 -2.93
CA ILE A 94 8.96 1.65 -2.00
C ILE A 94 9.01 2.89 -1.11
N VAL A 95 8.87 4.09 -1.69
CA VAL A 95 8.89 5.36 -0.93
C VAL A 95 7.69 5.44 0.03
N LEU A 96 6.48 5.14 -0.43
CA LEU A 96 5.30 5.10 0.43
C LEU A 96 5.47 4.07 1.54
N GLY A 97 6.06 2.91 1.23
CA GLY A 97 6.30 1.87 2.20
C GLY A 97 7.28 2.28 3.30
N LEU A 98 8.37 2.95 2.94
CA LEU A 98 9.31 3.55 3.89
C LEU A 98 8.62 4.60 4.78
N VAL A 99 7.79 5.47 4.20
CA VAL A 99 6.99 6.44 4.96
C VAL A 99 6.06 5.71 5.94
N GLY A 100 5.42 4.63 5.52
CA GLY A 100 4.57 3.78 6.37
C GLY A 100 5.32 3.26 7.60
N ILE A 101 6.50 2.67 7.39
CA ILE A 101 7.32 2.13 8.47
C ILE A 101 7.78 3.25 9.42
N ILE A 102 8.32 4.36 8.89
CA ILE A 102 8.82 5.47 9.71
C ILE A 102 7.72 6.01 10.63
N PHE A 103 6.53 6.27 10.08
CA PHE A 103 5.39 6.77 10.86
C PHE A 103 4.79 5.70 11.78
N GLY A 104 4.88 4.42 11.41
CA GLY A 104 4.41 3.31 12.23
C GLY A 104 5.24 3.09 13.49
N VAL A 105 6.57 3.23 13.38
CA VAL A 105 7.53 3.05 14.49
C VAL A 105 7.67 4.31 15.34
N LYS A 106 7.33 5.49 14.80
CA LYS A 106 7.48 6.77 15.54
C LYS A 106 6.77 6.72 16.90
N PRO A 107 7.52 6.83 18.01
CA PRO A 107 6.95 6.95 19.34
C PRO A 107 6.12 8.22 19.42
N GLN A 108 5.01 8.16 20.15
CA GLN A 108 4.13 9.31 20.28
C GLN A 108 4.79 10.35 21.20
N PRO A 109 4.81 11.65 20.83
CA PRO A 109 5.04 12.69 21.82
C PRO A 109 3.93 12.56 22.87
N ALA A 110 4.32 12.43 24.14
CA ALA A 110 3.39 12.34 25.25
C ALA A 110 2.46 13.58 25.20
N ALA A 111 1.15 13.34 25.17
CA ALA A 111 0.13 14.36 25.31
C ALA A 111 0.05 14.83 26.76
#